data_AF-A0A0G0WXL3-F1
#
_entry.id   AF-A0A0G0WXL3-F1
#
_cell.length_a   1.000
_cell.length_b   1.000
_cell.length_c   1.000
_cell.angle_alpha   90.00
_cell.angle_beta   90.00
_cell.angle_gamma   90.00
#
_symmetry.space_group_name_H-M   'P 1'
#
loop_
_entity.id
_entity.type
_entity.pdbx_description
1 polymer ?
#
loop_
_entity_poly.entity_id
_entity_poly.type
_entity_poly.pdbx_seq_one_letter_code
_entity_poly.pdbx_strand_id
1 'polypeptide(L)'
;MLNLKKRSLLNKNGFTLIELVVVVSIVGLLSGISMRIINADSKRKLTEDAVKQSNMRTLADSLEAHRTSEGKYPNNTTDPNPFIKNWPAGVNYTPVGSPPIMDFYMYIQSSADPAKYFKYSSSWGEIKKCTITAGLGTCL
;
A
#
# COMPACT_ATOMS: atom_id res chain seq x y z
N MET A 1 59.00 -49.48 -28.77
CA MET A 1 57.55 -49.25 -28.95
C MET A 1 57.21 -47.91 -28.30
N LEU A 2 56.89 -46.88 -29.08
CA LEU A 2 56.49 -45.56 -28.56
C LEU A 2 55.00 -45.35 -28.85
N ASN A 3 54.21 -45.29 -27.78
CA ASN A 3 52.76 -45.14 -27.82
C ASN A 3 52.42 -43.64 -27.82
N LEU A 4 52.00 -43.11 -28.97
CA LEU A 4 51.63 -41.70 -29.11
C LEU A 4 50.17 -41.49 -28.67
N LYS A 5 50.01 -40.85 -27.51
CA LYS A 5 48.71 -40.42 -26.98
C LYS A 5 48.17 -39.27 -27.82
N LYS A 6 47.11 -39.55 -28.61
CA LYS A 6 46.36 -38.57 -29.39
C LYS A 6 45.69 -37.55 -28.45
N ARG A 7 46.21 -36.31 -28.41
CA ARG A 7 45.51 -35.18 -27.77
C ARG A 7 44.41 -34.72 -28.71
N SER A 8 43.14 -34.81 -28.30
CA SER A 8 42.05 -34.14 -29.00
C SER A 8 42.22 -32.63 -28.82
N LEU A 9 42.38 -31.92 -29.93
CA LEU A 9 42.31 -30.46 -29.96
C LEU A 9 40.84 -30.11 -29.79
N LEU A 10 40.47 -29.77 -28.55
CA LEU A 10 39.16 -29.21 -28.22
C LEU A 10 38.91 -28.02 -29.15
N ASN A 11 37.78 -28.07 -29.86
CA ASN A 11 37.32 -27.06 -30.79
C ASN A 11 37.13 -25.73 -30.04
N LYS A 12 38.12 -24.83 -30.12
CA LYS A 12 38.06 -23.50 -29.50
C LYS A 12 37.39 -22.52 -30.47
N ASN A 13 36.07 -22.60 -30.58
CA ASN A 13 35.29 -21.57 -31.27
C ASN A 13 35.14 -20.39 -30.29
N GLY A 14 35.97 -19.35 -30.48
CA GLY A 14 35.87 -18.10 -29.73
C GLY A 14 34.75 -17.21 -30.28
N PHE A 15 34.13 -16.42 -29.40
CA PHE A 15 33.17 -15.39 -29.78
C PHE A 15 33.83 -14.30 -30.63
N THR A 16 33.10 -13.78 -31.61
CA THR A 16 33.55 -12.65 -32.39
C THR A 16 33.35 -11.34 -31.62
N LEU A 17 34.22 -10.36 -31.89
CA LEU A 17 34.13 -9.03 -31.28
C LEU A 17 32.79 -8.36 -31.61
N ILE A 18 32.29 -8.60 -32.82
CA ILE A 18 31.00 -8.07 -33.27
C ILE A 18 29.80 -8.72 -32.59
N GLU A 19 29.86 -10.03 -32.29
CA GLU A 19 28.79 -10.69 -31.52
C GLU A 19 28.63 -10.07 -30.14
N LEU A 20 29.74 -9.81 -29.45
CA LEU A 20 29.66 -9.24 -28.11
C LEU A 20 29.15 -7.80 -28.16
N VAL A 21 29.54 -7.03 -29.17
CA VAL A 21 29.07 -5.64 -29.37
C VAL A 21 27.58 -5.57 -29.70
N VAL A 22 27.06 -6.49 -30.51
CA VAL A 22 25.62 -6.55 -30.82
C VAL A 22 24.80 -6.95 -29.58
N VAL A 23 25.30 -7.88 -28.76
CA VAL A 23 24.58 -8.30 -27.54
C VAL A 23 24.47 -7.16 -26.52
N VAL A 24 25.58 -6.47 -26.21
CA VAL A 24 25.54 -5.38 -25.22
C VAL A 24 24.74 -4.18 -25.71
N SER A 25 24.67 -3.95 -27.03
CA SER A 25 23.84 -2.88 -27.60
C SER A 25 22.35 -3.21 -27.52
N ILE A 26 21.93 -4.45 -27.79
CA ILE A 26 20.53 -4.87 -27.62
C ILE A 26 20.13 -4.85 -26.14
N VAL A 27 20.98 -5.36 -25.23
CA VAL A 27 20.71 -5.34 -23.78
C VAL A 27 20.62 -3.90 -23.26
N GLY A 28 21.50 -3.00 -23.70
CA GLY A 28 21.43 -1.58 -23.35
C GLY A 28 20.12 -0.93 -23.81
N LEU A 29 19.69 -1.18 -25.05
CA LEU A 29 18.44 -0.65 -25.59
C LEU A 29 17.21 -1.16 -24.82
N LEU A 30 17.12 -2.47 -24.57
CA LEU A 30 16.02 -3.08 -23.83
C LEU A 30 15.98 -2.62 -22.37
N SER A 31 17.13 -2.44 -21.72
CA SER A 31 17.21 -1.95 -20.35
C SER A 31 16.68 -0.51 -20.22
N GLY A 32 16.97 0.35 -21.20
CA GLY A 32 16.52 1.74 -21.20
C GLY A 32 15.00 1.88 -21.28
N ILE A 33 14.34 1.05 -22.10
CA ILE A 33 12.88 1.04 -22.25
C ILE A 33 12.21 0.43 -21.01
N SER A 34 12.76 -0.67 -20.49
CA SER A 34 12.19 -1.39 -19.35
C SER A 34 12.06 -0.52 -18.09
N MET A 35 13.03 0.37 -17.86
CA MET A 35 13.04 1.25 -16.68
C MET A 35 11.92 2.30 -16.70
N ARG A 36 11.43 2.69 -17.88
CA ARG A 36 10.37 3.70 -18.04
C ARG A 36 8.96 3.15 -17.80
N ILE A 37 8.78 1.84 -17.95
CA ILE A 37 7.45 1.19 -17.87
C ILE A 37 7.07 0.90 -16.41
N ILE A 38 8.06 0.74 -15.54
CA ILE A 38 7.84 0.45 -14.12
C ILE A 38 7.62 1.77 -13.38
N ASN A 39 6.39 2.29 -13.43
CA ASN A 39 5.93 3.33 -12.49
C ASN A 39 5.75 2.71 -11.09
N ALA A 40 6.86 2.28 -10.48
CA ALA A 40 6.89 1.60 -9.19
C ALA A 40 6.26 2.48 -8.10
N ASP A 41 6.50 3.79 -8.14
CA ASP A 41 6.04 4.71 -7.10
C ASP A 41 4.52 4.85 -7.08
N SER A 42 3.89 4.99 -8.25
CA SER A 42 2.42 5.07 -8.33
C SER A 42 1.76 3.76 -7.88
N LYS A 43 2.33 2.61 -8.25
CA LYS A 43 1.81 1.30 -7.83
C LYS A 43 1.95 1.09 -6.31
N ARG A 44 3.09 1.49 -5.73
CA ARG A 44 3.33 1.41 -4.28
C ARG A 44 2.29 2.21 -3.50
N LYS A 45 2.05 3.47 -3.90
CA LYS A 45 1.05 4.34 -3.28
C LYS A 45 -0.37 3.77 -3.32
N LEU A 46 -0.74 3.14 -4.43
CA LEU A 46 -2.03 2.46 -4.57
C LEU A 46 -2.16 1.24 -3.66
N THR A 47 -1.08 0.44 -3.52
CA THR A 47 -1.06 -0.69 -2.59
C THR A 47 -1.15 -0.24 -1.13
N GLU A 48 -0.45 0.83 -0.76
CA GLU A 48 -0.56 1.43 0.58
C GLU A 48 -2.00 1.86 0.89
N ASP A 49 -2.68 2.50 -0.06
CA ASP A 49 -4.07 2.93 0.10
C ASP A 49 -5.03 1.74 0.29
N ALA A 50 -4.80 0.62 -0.41
CA ALA A 50 -5.57 -0.60 -0.20
C ALA A 50 -5.36 -1.17 1.22
N VAL A 51 -4.12 -1.18 1.72
CA VAL A 51 -3.82 -1.64 3.09
C VAL A 51 -4.47 -0.71 4.12
N LYS A 52 -4.37 0.61 3.93
CA LYS A 52 -5.03 1.61 4.79
C LYS A 52 -6.54 1.37 4.86
N GLN A 53 -7.19 1.13 3.72
CA GLN A 53 -8.63 0.86 3.68
C GLN A 53 -8.99 -0.45 4.40
N SER A 54 -8.20 -1.51 4.23
CA SER A 54 -8.40 -2.79 4.94
C SER A 54 -8.27 -2.62 6.46
N ASN A 55 -7.25 -1.87 6.90
CA ASN A 55 -7.03 -1.59 8.31
C ASN A 55 -8.18 -0.77 8.89
N MET A 56 -8.69 0.22 8.16
CA MET A 56 -9.87 1.00 8.58
C MET A 56 -11.12 0.14 8.74
N ARG A 57 -11.38 -0.83 7.84
CA ARG A 57 -12.52 -1.74 7.99
C ARG A 57 -12.40 -2.57 9.25
N THR A 58 -11.24 -3.18 9.45
CA THR A 58 -10.95 -3.97 10.65
C THR A 58 -11.12 -3.14 11.93
N LEU A 59 -10.67 -1.87 11.89
CA LEU A 59 -10.80 -0.94 13.00
C LEU A 59 -12.26 -0.55 13.27
N ALA A 60 -13.04 -0.31 12.22
CA ALA A 60 -14.47 -0.06 12.34
C ALA A 60 -15.19 -1.26 12.98
N ASP A 61 -14.93 -2.48 12.50
CA ASP A 61 -15.51 -3.70 13.07
C ASP A 61 -15.16 -3.86 14.56
N SER A 62 -13.90 -3.59 14.95
CA SER A 62 -13.48 -3.60 16.36
C SER A 62 -14.18 -2.52 17.20
N LEU A 63 -14.45 -1.34 16.64
CA LEU A 63 -15.19 -0.27 17.32
C LEU A 63 -16.67 -0.63 17.50
N GLU A 64 -17.29 -1.26 16.51
CA GLU A 64 -18.66 -1.78 16.63
C GLU A 64 -18.76 -2.90 17.67
N ALA A 65 -17.76 -3.79 17.72
CA ALA A 65 -17.67 -4.82 18.75
C ALA A 65 -17.57 -4.20 20.16
N HIS A 66 -16.75 -3.15 20.31
CA HIS A 66 -16.63 -2.40 21.57
C HIS A 66 -17.96 -1.75 21.98
N ARG A 67 -18.68 -1.13 21.04
CA ARG A 67 -20.02 -0.57 21.31
C ARG A 67 -20.99 -1.65 21.74
N THR A 68 -20.92 -2.83 21.15
CA THR A 68 -21.80 -3.96 21.50
C THR A 68 -21.56 -4.45 22.93
N SER A 69 -20.31 -4.42 23.42
CA SER A 69 -19.98 -4.85 24.79
C SER A 69 -20.17 -3.76 25.85
N GLU A 70 -19.76 -2.53 25.57
CA GLU A 70 -19.70 -1.41 26.54
C GLU A 70 -20.87 -0.41 26.39
N GLY A 71 -21.68 -0.57 25.33
CA GLY A 71 -22.81 0.31 25.01
C GLY A 71 -22.42 1.67 24.41
N LYS A 72 -21.13 1.93 24.18
CA LYS A 72 -20.60 3.21 23.69
C LYS A 72 -19.31 3.03 22.89
N TYR A 73 -18.95 4.00 22.07
CA TYR A 73 -17.61 4.05 21.45
C TYR A 73 -16.57 4.69 22.38
N PRO A 74 -15.26 4.44 22.14
CA PRO A 74 -14.18 5.10 22.89
C PRO A 74 -14.20 6.62 22.73
N ASN A 75 -13.82 7.38 23.76
CA ASN A 75 -13.75 8.85 23.67
C ASN A 75 -12.50 9.31 22.94
N ASN A 76 -11.45 8.52 22.91
CA ASN A 76 -10.22 8.85 22.21
C ASN A 76 -9.44 7.56 21.90
N THR A 77 -8.35 7.70 21.14
CA THR A 77 -7.48 6.59 20.75
C THR A 77 -6.64 6.02 21.90
N THR A 78 -6.60 6.69 23.05
CA THR A 78 -5.84 6.30 24.25
C THR A 78 -6.71 5.56 25.26
N ASP A 79 -8.04 5.61 25.11
CA ASP A 79 -8.96 4.91 26.00
C ASP A 79 -8.70 3.40 25.93
N PRO A 80 -8.59 2.72 27.09
CA PRO A 80 -8.35 1.28 27.12
C PRO A 80 -9.47 0.55 26.38
N ASN A 81 -9.14 -0.08 25.25
CA ASN A 81 -10.07 -0.86 24.46
C ASN A 81 -9.56 -2.30 24.34
N PRO A 82 -10.29 -3.32 24.84
CA PRO A 82 -9.87 -4.71 24.71
C PRO A 82 -9.81 -5.22 23.26
N PHE A 83 -10.51 -4.54 22.33
CA PHE A 83 -10.58 -4.91 20.91
C PHE A 83 -9.57 -4.17 20.03
N ILE A 84 -8.96 -3.10 20.52
CA ILE A 84 -8.00 -2.28 19.77
C ILE A 84 -6.78 -2.04 20.65
N LYS A 85 -5.75 -2.86 20.44
CA LYS A 85 -4.49 -2.73 21.19
C LYS A 85 -3.63 -1.57 20.68
N ASN A 86 -3.50 -1.45 19.36
CA ASN A 86 -2.67 -0.45 18.70
C ASN A 86 -3.48 0.20 17.58
N TRP A 87 -3.58 1.53 17.60
CA TRP A 87 -4.18 2.28 16.52
C TRP A 87 -3.23 2.36 15.31
N PRO A 88 -3.71 2.10 14.08
CA PRO A 88 -2.89 2.22 12.89
C PRO A 88 -2.44 3.67 12.68
N ALA A 89 -1.17 3.85 12.33
CA ALA A 89 -0.60 5.17 12.10
C ALA A 89 -1.31 5.92 10.96
N GLY A 90 -1.55 7.23 11.17
CA GLY A 90 -2.17 8.10 10.17
C GLY A 90 -3.70 8.03 10.08
N VAL A 91 -4.35 7.16 10.86
CA VAL A 91 -5.81 7.20 11.03
C VAL A 91 -6.14 8.22 12.11
N ASN A 92 -6.95 9.20 11.75
CA ASN A 92 -7.50 10.16 12.70
C ASN A 92 -8.89 9.67 13.12
N TYR A 93 -9.07 9.45 14.43
CA TYR A 93 -10.35 9.10 15.03
C TYR A 93 -10.94 10.31 15.74
N THR A 94 -12.20 10.62 15.42
CA THR A 94 -12.94 11.69 16.09
C THR A 94 -14.27 11.14 16.56
N PRO A 95 -14.51 11.08 17.89
CA PRO A 95 -15.83 10.76 18.39
C PRO A 95 -16.81 11.91 18.11
N VAL A 96 -18.10 11.60 18.01
CA VAL A 96 -19.17 12.58 17.80
C VAL A 96 -20.22 12.43 18.88
N GLY A 97 -20.60 13.58 19.47
CA GLY A 97 -21.62 13.66 20.50
C GLY A 97 -21.05 13.81 21.91
N SER A 98 -21.97 13.97 22.87
CA SER A 98 -21.68 14.01 24.30
C SER A 98 -21.79 12.60 24.90
N PRO A 99 -21.02 12.27 25.96
CA PRO A 99 -21.07 10.95 26.59
C PRO A 99 -22.51 10.53 26.97
N PRO A 100 -22.92 9.27 26.68
CA PRO A 100 -22.15 8.23 25.98
C PRO A 100 -22.00 8.51 24.48
N ILE A 101 -20.80 8.26 23.95
CA ILE A 101 -20.50 8.48 22.53
C ILE A 101 -21.18 7.39 21.70
N MET A 102 -22.08 7.80 20.82
CA MET A 102 -22.91 6.92 20.00
C MET A 102 -22.58 6.98 18.51
N ASP A 103 -21.70 7.90 18.12
CA ASP A 103 -21.22 8.04 16.76
C ASP A 103 -19.74 8.40 16.73
N PHE A 104 -19.07 8.02 15.66
CA PHE A 104 -17.70 8.41 15.39
C PHE A 104 -17.47 8.54 13.90
N TYR A 105 -16.44 9.29 13.52
CA TYR A 105 -15.86 9.17 12.20
C TYR A 105 -14.36 9.03 12.30
N MET A 106 -13.79 8.33 11.33
CA MET A 106 -12.35 8.24 11.15
C MET A 106 -11.97 8.57 9.72
N TYR A 107 -10.78 9.12 9.53
CA TYR A 107 -10.28 9.41 8.20
C TYR A 107 -8.77 9.19 8.07
N ILE A 108 -8.34 8.89 6.86
CA ILE A 108 -6.93 8.75 6.48
C ILE A 108 -6.69 9.34 5.10
N GLN A 109 -5.57 10.03 4.93
CA GLN A 109 -5.20 10.62 3.66
C GLN A 109 -4.69 9.55 2.67
N SER A 110 -5.05 9.70 1.40
CA SER A 110 -4.56 8.84 0.32
C SER A 110 -3.08 9.12 0.05
N SER A 111 -2.27 8.06 -0.02
CA SER A 111 -0.88 8.10 -0.48
C SER A 111 -0.81 8.39 -1.99
N ALA A 112 -1.83 8.00 -2.76
CA ALA A 112 -1.89 8.22 -4.20
C ALA A 112 -2.21 9.68 -4.57
N ASP A 113 -3.11 10.34 -3.83
CA ASP A 113 -3.54 11.71 -4.09
C ASP A 113 -3.72 12.50 -2.78
N PRO A 114 -2.90 13.53 -2.52
CA PRO A 114 -2.96 14.27 -1.27
C PRO A 114 -4.25 15.09 -1.11
N ALA A 115 -4.99 15.36 -2.19
CA ALA A 115 -6.27 16.09 -2.12
C ALA A 115 -7.45 15.20 -1.69
N LYS A 116 -7.22 13.88 -1.61
CA LYS A 116 -8.25 12.88 -1.30
C LYS A 116 -7.96 12.19 0.02
N TYR A 117 -9.03 11.81 0.70
CA TYR A 117 -8.98 11.02 1.92
C TYR A 117 -10.10 9.98 1.93
N PHE A 118 -9.88 8.89 2.65
CA PHE A 118 -10.90 7.91 2.95
C PHE A 118 -11.52 8.25 4.28
N LYS A 119 -12.86 8.27 4.35
CA LYS A 119 -13.60 8.54 5.58
C LYS A 119 -14.56 7.39 5.86
N TYR A 120 -14.57 6.94 7.10
CA TYR A 120 -15.60 6.05 7.64
C TYR A 120 -16.41 6.81 8.68
N SER A 121 -17.71 6.59 8.72
CA SER A 121 -18.63 7.14 9.70
C SER A 121 -19.52 6.02 10.21
N SER A 122 -19.73 5.93 11.54
CA SER A 122 -20.68 4.98 12.14
C SER A 122 -22.08 5.11 11.56
N SER A 123 -22.47 6.32 11.18
CA SER A 123 -23.76 6.62 10.55
C SER A 123 -23.90 6.11 9.11
N TRP A 124 -22.81 5.89 8.40
CA TRP A 124 -22.83 5.36 7.02
C TRP A 124 -22.61 3.84 6.99
N GLY A 125 -21.82 3.30 7.94
CA GLY A 125 -21.45 1.89 7.95
C GLY A 125 -20.53 1.49 6.79
N GLU A 126 -19.97 2.46 6.05
CA GLU A 126 -19.09 2.22 4.90
C GLU A 126 -17.97 3.24 4.79
N ILE A 127 -16.89 2.85 4.12
CA ILE A 127 -15.77 3.74 3.80
C ILE A 127 -16.07 4.45 2.49
N LYS A 128 -16.20 5.78 2.54
CA LYS A 128 -16.36 6.65 1.37
C LYS A 128 -15.05 7.35 1.01
N LYS A 129 -14.91 7.70 -0.27
CA LYS A 129 -13.80 8.53 -0.76
C LYS A 129 -14.25 9.98 -0.75
N CYS A 130 -13.46 10.84 -0.14
CA CYS A 130 -13.80 12.23 0.05
C CYS A 130 -12.69 13.13 -0.47
N THR A 131 -13.07 14.33 -0.87
CA THR A 131 -12.13 15.35 -1.40
C THR A 131 -12.17 16.57 -0.48
N ILE A 132 -11.02 17.22 -0.31
CA ILE A 132 -10.95 18.49 0.40
C ILE A 132 -11.35 19.59 -0.58
N THR A 133 -12.58 20.10 -0.48
CA THR A 133 -13.03 21.23 -1.29
C THR A 133 -13.38 22.40 -0.37
N ALA A 134 -12.57 23.47 -0.40
CA ALA A 134 -12.83 24.73 0.28
C ALA A 134 -13.22 24.61 1.78
N GLY A 135 -12.54 23.74 2.54
CA GLY A 135 -12.73 23.60 3.99
C GLY A 135 -13.97 22.78 4.42
N LEU A 136 -14.79 22.33 3.47
CA LEU A 136 -15.89 21.40 3.71
C LEU A 136 -15.58 20.06 3.03
N GLY A 137 -15.45 19.01 3.83
CA GLY A 137 -15.18 17.68 3.33
C GLY A 137 -16.40 17.09 2.62
N THR A 138 -16.37 16.99 1.29
CA THR A 138 -17.42 16.30 0.52
C THR A 138 -17.02 14.87 0.25
N CYS A 139 -17.93 13.93 0.53
CA CYS A 139 -17.74 12.49 0.34
C CYS A 139 -18.66 12.01 -0.79
N LEU A 140 -18.08 11.28 -1.74
CA LEU A 140 -18.80 10.60 -2.83
C LEU A 140 -19.12 9.16 -2.42
#